data_AF-A0A925DW66-F1
#
_entry.id   AF-A0A925DW66-F1
#
_cell.length_a   1.000
_cell.length_b   1.000
_cell.length_c   1.000
_cell.angle_alpha   90.00
_cell.angle_beta   90.00
_cell.angle_gamma   90.00
#
_symmetry.space_group_name_H-M   'P 1'
#
loop_
_entity.id
_entity.type
_entity.pdbx_description
1 polymer ?
#
loop_
_entity_poly.entity_id
_entity_poly.type
_entity_poly.pdbx_seq_one_letter_code
_entity_poly.pdbx_strand_id
1 'polypeptide(L)' 'MIFKSVFGFSMLQYHKEKNILLALQLIQNSNVQIKNIATLTGYTSSSKFTASFKKRFGVLPTEARDQ' A
#
# COMPACT_ATOMS: atom_id res chain seq x y z
N MET A 1 -11.79 22.99 4.97
CA MET A 1 -10.99 22.00 5.74
C MET A 1 -11.88 21.13 6.62
N ILE A 2 -12.82 20.36 6.07
CA ILE A 2 -13.85 19.66 6.87
C ILE A 2 -13.43 18.21 7.20
N PHE A 3 -12.82 17.50 6.24
CA PHE A 3 -12.50 16.07 6.40
C PHE A 3 -11.45 15.77 7.50
N LYS A 4 -10.39 16.57 7.57
CA LYS A 4 -9.30 16.39 8.55
C LYS A 4 -9.75 16.69 9.99
N SER A 5 -10.76 17.56 10.15
CA SER A 5 -11.30 17.98 11.45
C SER A 5 -12.25 16.95 12.06
N VAL A 6 -12.88 16.09 11.24
CA VAL A 6 -13.86 15.09 11.68
C VAL A 6 -13.21 13.72 11.89
N PHE A 7 -12.21 13.37 11.08
CA PHE A 7 -11.61 12.03 11.10
C PHE A 7 -10.19 11.98 11.69
N GLY A 8 -9.55 13.12 12.00
CA GLY A 8 -8.17 13.15 12.53
C GLY A 8 -7.08 12.81 11.50
N PHE A 9 -7.46 12.40 10.29
CA PHE A 9 -6.57 12.14 9.15
C PHE A 9 -7.13 12.77 7.87
N SER A 10 -6.25 13.13 6.93
CA SER A 10 -6.68 13.69 5.65
C SER A 10 -7.30 12.62 4.76
N MET A 11 -8.21 13.01 3.85
CA MET A 11 -8.76 12.11 2.82
C MET A 11 -7.65 11.37 2.06
N LEU A 12 -6.53 12.04 1.82
CA LEU A 12 -5.35 11.47 1.19
C LEU A 12 -4.70 10.36 2.04
N GLN A 13 -4.63 10.52 3.36
CA GLN A 13 -4.11 9.49 4.27
C GLN A 13 -5.03 8.26 4.30
N TYR A 14 -6.34 8.48 4.37
CA TYR A 14 -7.31 7.39 4.30
C TYR A 14 -7.21 6.61 2.97
N HIS A 15 -7.08 7.32 1.85
CA HIS A 15 -6.91 6.69 0.55
C HIS A 15 -5.60 5.89 0.45
N LYS A 16 -4.49 6.45 0.95
CA LYS A 16 -3.20 5.73 1.03
C LYS A 16 -3.29 4.46 1.87
N GLU A 17 -3.99 4.53 3.00
CA GLU A 17 -4.22 3.39 3.88
C GLU A 17 -5.04 2.30 3.18
N LYS A 18 -6.12 2.66 2.48
CA LYS A 18 -6.90 1.68 1.71
C LYS A 18 -6.09 1.06 0.57
N ASN A 19 -5.27 1.85 -0.13
CA ASN A 19 -4.45 1.35 -1.22
C ASN A 19 -3.35 0.40 -0.75
N ILE A 20 -2.70 0.68 0.39
CA ILE A 20 -1.65 -0.20 0.91
C ILE A 20 -2.21 -1.53 1.44
N LEU A 21 -3.44 -1.53 1.96
CA LEU A 21 -4.17 -2.74 2.33
C LEU A 21 -4.58 -3.57 1.09
N LEU A 22 -5.07 -2.91 0.03
CA LEU A 22 -5.33 -3.58 -1.25
C LEU A 22 -4.05 -4.21 -1.81
N ALA A 23 -2.90 -3.53 -1.68
CA ALA A 23 -1.62 -4.08 -2.11
C ALA A 23 -1.31 -5.41 -1.43
N LEU A 24 -1.49 -5.50 -0.10
CA LEU A 24 -1.30 -6.73 0.66
C LEU A 24 -2.21 -7.86 0.14
N GLN A 25 -3.49 -7.56 -0.09
CA GLN A 25 -4.43 -8.54 -0.62
C GLN A 25 -4.03 -9.05 -2.00
N LEU A 26 -3.57 -8.17 -2.89
CA LEU A 26 -3.08 -8.57 -4.21
C LEU A 26 -1.80 -9.40 -4.12
N ILE A 27 -0.91 -9.08 -3.20
CA ILE A 27 0.35 -9.84 -2.99
C ILE A 27 0.06 -11.27 -2.53
N GLN A 28 -0.89 -11.45 -1.61
CA GLN A 28 -1.18 -12.77 -1.02
C GLN A 28 -2.10 -13.62 -1.89
N ASN A 29 -3.04 -12.99 -2.61
CA ASN A 29 -4.10 -13.72 -3.32
C ASN A 29 -3.92 -13.73 -4.84
N SER A 30 -2.81 -13.22 -5.38
CA SER A 30 -2.57 -13.19 -6.82
C SER A 30 -1.11 -13.35 -7.18
N ASN A 31 -0.86 -13.69 -8.45
CA ASN A 31 0.49 -13.77 -9.00
C ASN A 31 0.92 -12.49 -9.75
N VAL A 32 0.28 -11.36 -9.43
CA VAL A 32 0.61 -10.08 -10.07
C VAL A 32 1.99 -9.62 -9.62
N GLN A 33 2.80 -9.16 -10.57
CA GLN A 33 4.14 -8.68 -10.27
C GLN A 33 4.09 -7.48 -9.30
N ILE A 34 4.95 -7.47 -8.29
CA ILE A 34 5.04 -6.40 -7.27
C ILE A 34 5.12 -5.00 -7.90
N LYS A 35 5.83 -4.86 -9.03
CA LYS A 35 5.94 -3.60 -9.77
C LYS A 35 4.57 -3.11 -10.29
N ASN A 36 3.71 -4.03 -10.73
CA ASN A 36 2.38 -3.70 -11.24
C ASN A 36 1.45 -3.37 -10.06
N ILE A 37 1.57 -4.09 -8.95
CA ILE A 37 0.82 -3.80 -7.71
C ILE A 37 1.17 -2.40 -7.19
N ALA A 38 2.44 -1.99 -7.24
CA ALA A 38 2.86 -0.63 -6.88
C ALA A 38 2.14 0.42 -7.74
N THR A 39 2.11 0.23 -9.07
CA THR A 39 1.41 1.15 -9.98
C THR A 39 -0.10 1.17 -9.72
N LEU A 40 -0.74 0.01 -9.56
CA LEU A 40 -2.17 -0.12 -9.30
C LEU A 40 -2.61 0.54 -7.99
N THR A 41 -1.73 0.58 -7.00
CA THR A 41 -2.00 1.14 -5.66
C THR A 41 -1.58 2.60 -5.55
N GLY A 42 -1.20 3.24 -6.67
CA GLY A 42 -0.95 4.66 -6.77
C GLY A 42 0.48 5.08 -6.45
N TYR A 43 1.45 4.17 -6.50
CA TYR A 43 2.86 4.48 -6.35
C TYR A 43 3.55 4.67 -7.70
N THR A 44 4.29 5.76 -7.83
CA THR A 44 5.05 6.08 -9.05
C THR A 44 6.35 5.28 -9.20
N SER A 45 6.77 4.58 -8.14
CA SER A 45 8.00 3.80 -8.13
C SER A 45 7.87 2.62 -7.16
N SER A 46 8.33 1.46 -7.62
CA SER A 46 8.43 0.24 -6.81
C SER A 46 9.25 0.45 -5.53
N SER A 47 10.30 1.27 -5.56
CA SER A 47 11.12 1.52 -4.37
C SER A 47 10.35 2.28 -3.29
N LYS A 48 9.56 3.29 -3.69
CA LYS A 48 8.69 4.05 -2.75
C LYS A 48 7.59 3.16 -2.19
N PHE A 49 7.02 2.29 -3.04
CA PHE A 49 6.05 1.30 -2.62
C PHE A 49 6.65 0.35 -1.57
N THR A 50 7.78 -0.29 -1.88
CA THR A 50 8.45 -1.24 -0.98
C THR A 50 8.79 -0.61 0.37
N ALA A 51 9.33 0.62 0.37
CA ALA A 51 9.62 1.33 1.62
C ALA A 51 8.35 1.62 2.43
N SER A 52 7.26 2.05 1.78
CA SER A 52 5.98 2.32 2.44
C SER A 52 5.32 1.04 2.95
N PHE A 53 5.39 -0.05 2.18
CA PHE A 53 4.84 -1.35 2.53
C PHE A 53 5.58 -1.93 3.74
N LYS A 54 6.92 -1.96 3.69
CA LYS A 54 7.75 -2.41 4.81
C LYS A 54 7.54 -1.57 6.06
N LYS A 55 7.40 -0.25 5.93
CA LYS A 55 7.09 0.63 7.06
C LYS A 55 5.74 0.29 7.70
N ARG A 56 4.76 -0.16 6.91
CA ARG A 56 3.41 -0.48 7.39
C ARG A 56 3.29 -1.88 7.99
N PHE A 57 3.89 -2.88 7.34
CA PHE A 57 3.69 -4.30 7.66
C PHE A 57 4.92 -4.99 8.26
N GLY A 58 6.07 -4.31 8.34
CA GLY A 58 7.32 -4.85 8.88
C GLY A 58 8.09 -5.77 7.94
N VAL A 59 7.47 -6.29 6.89
CA VAL A 59 8.05 -7.23 5.91
C VAL A 59 8.11 -6.63 4.51
N LEU A 60 8.97 -7.18 3.65
CA LEU A 60 9.04 -6.81 2.23
C LEU A 60 7.83 -7.38 1.47
N PRO A 61 7.38 -6.71 0.39
CA PRO A 61 6.30 -7.21 -0.47
C PRO A 61 6.58 -8.60 -1.06
N THR A 62 7.85 -8.96 -1.26
CA THR A 62 8.24 -10.29 -1.73
C THR A 62 8.11 -11.34 -0.63
N GLU A 63 8.55 -11.03 0.58
CA GLU A 63 8.44 -11.92 1.75
C GLU A 63 6.96 -12.18 2.10
N ALA A 64 6.11 -11.15 2.02
CA ALA A 64 4.68 -11.27 2.27
C ALA A 64 3.91 -12.14 1.25
N ARG A 65 4.53 -12.51 0.13
CA ARG A 65 3.94 -13.41 -0.88
C ARG A 65 4.24 -14.88 -0.59
N ASP A 66 5.33 -15.13 0.11
CA ASP A 66 5.77 -16.48 0.49
C ASP A 66 5.29 -16.86 1.91
N GLN A 67 4.46 -16.00 2.52
CA GLN A 67 3.76 -16.21 3.81
C GLN A 67 2.30 -16.59 3.58
#